data_AF-A0A9W9E3F1-F1
#
_entry.id   AF-A0A9W9E3F1-F1
#
_cell.length_a   1.000
_cell.length_b   1.000
_cell.length_c   1.000
_cell.angle_alpha   90.00
_cell.angle_beta   90.00
_cell.angle_gamma   90.00
#
_symmetry.space_group_name_H-M   'P 1'
#
loop_
_entity.id
_entity.type
_entity.pdbx_description
1 polymer ?
#
loop_
_entity_poly.entity_id
_entity_poly.type
_entity_poly.pdbx_seq_one_letter_code
_entity_poly.pdbx_strand_id
1 'polypeptide(L)'
;MSETPTLQEPLQEPLPPILERNGFQLRNRVFSVDGVERYDGPRLQKLFNPSTLSQPQDQRYTETDTLKLFKKRFFAAQLQFYEIPFKKSSSKPQLHLLLQDAVRQGKCNRLPLSILELETIMRADHEPLQEEWEANYIAWRKEKRRRNEEAFRLARRREDEAFKLARSASERVALDPERFIATYFLTNGKQDMAKVRKPLVLRKVQNARKFEDMVKKRAPSLFIWHSRTTKDDEKANKARLRALWEQQLERHREYIAQAQLGEPSRGPNKQPEGFSLDRCKGSYVVRCAEIADEWLSFLKGRTFTMDIWSRDENILVAAFDFGLIEGTMILGMTEDLLKDDPYESDQDLEARFSDEEEEEISLEEEMRRFQEWVSGRKRKRRDEAELEAKRQAKAMRRAAEPVPEFLQHRVYLRAHGHRTDKGQVTYEPDAGHLDFRTDDCVEFAGRVYLMTWVGKNVWFYGYKVSDTPRVEPEDYDTLFKRSGLKHIKSDVKNL
;
A
#
# COMPACT_ATOMS: atom_id res chain seq x y z
N MET A 1 -42.20 10.12 -13.89
CA MET A 1 -42.17 8.98 -14.83
C MET A 1 -40.75 8.90 -15.38
N SER A 2 -40.00 7.93 -14.89
CA SER A 2 -38.58 7.76 -15.19
C SER A 2 -38.44 6.85 -16.41
N GLU A 3 -38.25 7.45 -17.58
CA GLU A 3 -37.89 6.74 -18.80
C GLU A 3 -36.54 6.05 -18.58
N THR A 4 -36.60 4.73 -18.47
CA THR A 4 -35.42 3.87 -18.49
C THR A 4 -34.82 3.99 -19.89
N PRO A 5 -33.51 4.28 -20.05
CA PRO A 5 -32.91 4.37 -21.37
C PRO A 5 -32.98 2.99 -22.00
N THR A 6 -33.79 2.86 -23.05
CA THR A 6 -33.90 1.65 -23.86
C THR A 6 -32.49 1.28 -24.32
N LEU A 7 -32.03 0.07 -23.97
CA LEU A 7 -30.78 -0.51 -24.42
C LEU A 7 -30.78 -0.50 -25.96
N GLN A 8 -30.14 0.51 -26.56
CA GLN A 8 -30.01 0.58 -28.01
C GLN A 8 -29.25 -0.66 -28.48
N GLU A 9 -29.85 -1.40 -29.42
CA GLU A 9 -29.24 -2.59 -30.01
C GLU A 9 -27.83 -2.26 -30.55
N PRO A 10 -26.89 -3.20 -30.40
CA PRO A 10 -25.52 -3.03 -30.89
C PRO A 10 -25.54 -2.81 -32.41
N LEU A 11 -24.85 -1.75 -32.86
CA LEU A 11 -24.66 -1.47 -34.29
C LEU A 11 -23.91 -2.63 -34.95
N GLN A 12 -24.63 -3.43 -35.75
CA GLN A 12 -24.05 -4.53 -36.51
C GLN A 12 -23.20 -3.97 -37.66
N GLU A 13 -21.98 -4.48 -37.81
CA GLU A 13 -21.07 -4.08 -38.90
C GLU A 13 -21.54 -4.68 -40.24
N PRO A 14 -21.69 -3.87 -41.30
CA PRO A 14 -22.06 -4.37 -42.63
C PRO A 14 -21.03 -5.37 -43.16
N LEU A 15 -21.46 -6.57 -43.52
CA LEU A 15 -20.57 -7.59 -44.09
C LEU A 15 -20.31 -7.33 -45.58
N PRO A 16 -19.07 -7.51 -46.07
CA PRO A 16 -18.76 -7.31 -47.48
C PRO A 16 -19.52 -8.33 -48.35
N PRO A 17 -20.02 -7.91 -49.52
CA PRO A 17 -20.74 -8.79 -50.42
C PRO A 17 -19.82 -9.85 -51.00
N ILE A 18 -20.34 -11.08 -51.05
CA ILE A 18 -19.69 -12.24 -51.64
C ILE A 18 -20.56 -12.69 -52.80
N LEU A 19 -20.00 -12.71 -54.01
CA LEU A 19 -20.67 -13.23 -55.20
C LEU A 19 -20.05 -14.57 -55.58
N GLU A 20 -20.85 -15.64 -55.67
CA GLU A 20 -20.37 -16.99 -56.00
C GLU A 20 -21.03 -17.51 -57.28
N ARG A 21 -20.22 -18.06 -58.20
CA ARG A 21 -20.69 -18.73 -59.43
C ARG A 21 -19.74 -19.84 -59.86
N ASN A 22 -20.28 -21.01 -60.19
CA ASN A 22 -19.50 -22.14 -60.72
C ASN A 22 -18.28 -22.53 -59.83
N GLY A 23 -18.38 -22.36 -58.51
CA GLY A 23 -17.28 -22.62 -57.58
C GLY A 23 -16.20 -21.53 -57.55
N PHE A 24 -16.39 -20.42 -58.25
CA PHE A 24 -15.61 -19.19 -58.11
C PHE A 24 -16.34 -18.22 -57.19
N GLN A 25 -15.57 -17.39 -56.50
CA GLN A 25 -16.09 -16.36 -55.63
C GLN A 25 -15.38 -15.03 -55.89
N LEU A 26 -16.13 -13.94 -55.81
CA LEU A 26 -15.63 -12.57 -55.85
C LEU A 26 -15.97 -11.90 -54.53
N ARG A 27 -14.93 -11.54 -53.77
CA ARG A 27 -15.04 -10.88 -52.46
C ARG A 27 -14.01 -9.77 -52.39
N ASN A 28 -14.41 -8.56 -51.99
CA ASN A 28 -13.52 -7.39 -51.92
C ASN A 28 -12.72 -7.19 -53.23
N ARG A 29 -13.37 -7.35 -54.40
CA ARG A 29 -12.74 -7.25 -55.73
C ARG A 29 -11.68 -8.31 -56.05
N VAL A 30 -11.52 -9.34 -55.21
CA VAL A 30 -10.59 -10.46 -55.39
C VAL A 30 -11.33 -11.68 -55.93
N PHE A 31 -10.97 -12.11 -57.13
CA PHE A 31 -11.51 -13.30 -57.79
C PHE A 31 -10.72 -14.54 -57.35
N SER A 32 -11.41 -15.52 -56.74
CA SER A 32 -10.76 -16.66 -56.09
C SER A 32 -11.61 -17.94 -56.20
N VAL A 33 -10.99 -19.08 -55.91
CA VAL A 33 -11.66 -20.38 -55.73
C VAL A 33 -11.33 -20.86 -54.32
N ASP A 34 -12.35 -21.10 -53.48
CA ASP A 34 -12.18 -21.47 -52.06
C ASP A 34 -11.20 -20.56 -51.28
N GLY A 35 -11.20 -19.25 -51.59
CA GLY A 35 -10.31 -18.25 -50.99
C GLY A 35 -8.87 -18.30 -51.47
N VAL A 36 -8.58 -19.02 -52.56
CA VAL A 36 -7.27 -19.07 -53.21
C VAL A 36 -7.31 -18.28 -54.50
N GLU A 37 -6.44 -17.29 -54.62
CA GLU A 37 -6.25 -16.48 -55.83
C GLU A 37 -5.49 -17.24 -56.91
N ARG A 38 -5.62 -16.78 -58.16
CA ARG A 38 -4.87 -17.34 -59.29
C ARG A 38 -3.38 -16.98 -59.21
N TYR A 39 -2.51 -17.95 -59.45
CA TYR A 39 -1.09 -17.75 -59.68
C TYR A 39 -0.79 -17.99 -61.16
N ASP A 40 -0.11 -17.05 -61.82
CA ASP A 40 0.29 -17.21 -63.22
C ASP A 40 1.32 -18.34 -63.42
N GLY A 41 1.43 -18.84 -64.66
CA GLY A 41 2.35 -19.90 -65.03
C GLY A 41 3.81 -19.66 -64.60
N PRO A 42 4.40 -18.48 -64.88
CA PRO A 42 5.77 -18.17 -64.45
C PRO A 42 5.96 -18.22 -62.93
N ARG A 43 5.01 -17.70 -62.14
CA ARG A 43 5.08 -17.76 -60.68
C ARG A 43 4.91 -19.18 -60.16
N LEU A 44 4.01 -19.97 -60.75
CA LEU A 44 3.90 -21.39 -60.44
C LEU A 44 5.19 -22.15 -60.75
N GLN A 45 5.85 -21.86 -61.87
CA GLN A 45 7.12 -22.48 -62.25
C GLN A 45 8.22 -22.20 -61.22
N LYS A 46 8.31 -20.97 -60.70
CA LYS A 46 9.22 -20.60 -59.61
C LYS A 46 8.88 -21.34 -58.31
N LEU A 47 7.59 -21.45 -57.96
CA LEU A 47 7.14 -22.18 -56.76
C LEU A 47 7.47 -23.68 -56.83
N PHE A 48 7.36 -24.31 -58.00
CA PHE A 48 7.70 -25.74 -58.14
C PHE A 48 9.21 -26.00 -58.26
N ASN A 49 10.01 -24.98 -58.59
CA ASN A 49 11.45 -25.11 -58.83
C ASN A 49 12.22 -23.97 -58.13
N PRO A 50 12.16 -23.84 -56.79
CA PRO A 50 12.79 -22.72 -56.10
C PRO A 50 14.30 -22.65 -56.35
N SER A 51 14.96 -23.79 -56.54
CA SER A 51 16.40 -23.88 -56.88
C SER A 51 16.80 -23.21 -58.20
N THR A 52 15.84 -22.91 -59.08
CA THR A 52 16.10 -22.19 -60.34
C THR A 52 16.20 -20.67 -60.16
N LEU A 53 15.90 -20.15 -58.97
CA LEU A 53 16.02 -18.73 -58.66
C LEU A 53 17.49 -18.36 -58.44
N SER A 54 17.94 -17.28 -59.05
CA SER A 54 19.36 -16.88 -59.01
C SER A 54 19.82 -16.38 -57.64
N GLN A 55 18.92 -15.80 -56.83
CA GLN A 55 19.27 -15.24 -55.53
C GLN A 55 18.90 -16.20 -54.38
N PRO A 56 19.84 -16.54 -53.47
CA PRO A 56 19.55 -17.41 -52.32
C PRO A 56 18.43 -16.90 -51.40
N GLN A 57 18.22 -15.59 -51.33
CA GLN A 57 17.13 -15.01 -50.53
C GLN A 57 15.76 -15.29 -51.15
N ASP A 58 15.64 -15.19 -52.47
CA ASP A 58 14.41 -15.50 -53.21
C ASP A 58 14.09 -17.00 -53.13
N GLN A 59 15.11 -17.85 -53.12
CA GLN A 59 14.96 -19.30 -52.89
C GLN A 59 14.29 -19.55 -51.53
N ARG A 60 14.86 -19.01 -50.44
CA ARG A 60 14.31 -19.18 -49.08
C ARG A 60 12.91 -18.62 -48.93
N TYR A 61 12.63 -17.46 -49.53
CA TYR A 61 11.30 -16.86 -49.52
C TYR A 61 10.29 -17.76 -50.23
N THR A 62 10.65 -18.26 -51.41
CA THR A 62 9.81 -19.15 -52.22
C THR A 62 9.59 -20.50 -51.53
N GLU A 63 10.61 -21.08 -50.89
CA GLU A 63 10.47 -22.29 -50.07
C GLU A 63 9.50 -22.07 -48.90
N THR A 64 9.60 -20.92 -48.23
CA THR A 64 8.67 -20.58 -47.14
C THR A 64 7.24 -20.41 -47.65
N ASP A 65 7.06 -19.76 -48.80
CA ASP A 65 5.76 -19.58 -49.44
C ASP A 65 5.16 -20.92 -49.90
N THR A 66 5.96 -21.82 -50.48
CA THR A 66 5.47 -23.14 -50.90
C THR A 66 4.97 -23.95 -49.71
N LEU A 67 5.66 -23.94 -48.56
CA LEU A 67 5.19 -24.60 -47.33
C LEU A 67 3.81 -24.07 -46.87
N LYS A 68 3.58 -22.76 -47.00
CA LYS A 68 2.30 -22.13 -46.62
C LYS A 68 1.19 -22.40 -47.64
N LEU A 69 1.52 -22.33 -48.92
CA LEU A 69 0.57 -22.34 -50.03
C LEU A 69 0.18 -23.76 -50.45
N PHE A 70 1.12 -24.72 -50.47
CA PHE A 70 0.93 -26.07 -51.02
C PHE A 70 0.05 -26.97 -50.14
N LYS A 71 -1.19 -26.53 -49.92
CA LYS A 71 -2.29 -27.26 -49.29
C LYS A 71 -3.18 -27.86 -50.39
N LYS A 72 -3.98 -28.88 -50.06
CA LYS A 72 -4.88 -29.54 -51.03
C LYS A 72 -5.74 -28.52 -51.80
N ARG A 73 -6.33 -27.55 -51.09
CA ARG A 73 -7.17 -26.48 -51.67
C ARG A 73 -6.44 -25.61 -52.70
N PHE A 74 -5.14 -25.35 -52.52
CA PHE A 74 -4.37 -24.54 -53.45
C PHE A 74 -4.25 -25.23 -54.80
N PHE A 75 -3.88 -26.51 -54.80
CA PHE A 75 -3.76 -27.27 -56.05
C PHE A 75 -5.10 -27.40 -56.76
N ALA A 76 -6.17 -27.73 -56.03
CA ALA A 76 -7.52 -27.80 -56.60
C ALA A 76 -7.97 -26.47 -57.22
N ALA A 77 -7.74 -25.35 -56.52
CA ALA A 77 -8.06 -24.02 -57.02
C ALA A 77 -7.28 -23.65 -58.29
N GLN A 78 -5.96 -23.87 -58.32
CA GLN A 78 -5.16 -23.58 -59.51
C GLN A 78 -5.58 -24.46 -60.69
N LEU A 79 -5.81 -25.76 -60.47
CA LEU A 79 -6.31 -26.66 -61.52
C LEU A 79 -7.67 -26.20 -62.06
N GLN A 80 -8.56 -25.70 -61.19
CA GLN A 80 -9.86 -25.14 -61.59
C GLN A 80 -9.71 -23.85 -62.41
N PHE A 81 -8.82 -22.92 -62.02
CA PHE A 81 -8.53 -21.71 -62.80
C PHE A 81 -8.05 -22.01 -64.22
N TYR A 82 -7.25 -23.06 -64.39
CA TYR A 82 -6.70 -23.44 -65.69
C TYR A 82 -7.54 -24.51 -66.41
N GLU A 83 -8.74 -24.81 -65.92
CA GLU A 83 -9.66 -25.83 -66.47
C GLU A 83 -9.00 -27.21 -66.68
N ILE A 84 -8.03 -27.56 -65.83
CA ILE A 84 -7.37 -28.85 -65.88
C ILE A 84 -8.25 -29.86 -65.15
N PRO A 85 -8.75 -30.93 -65.80
CA PRO A 85 -9.66 -31.87 -65.17
C PRO A 85 -9.01 -32.59 -63.98
N PHE A 86 -9.70 -32.60 -62.83
CA PHE A 86 -9.29 -33.35 -61.64
C PHE A 86 -10.50 -33.88 -60.86
N LYS A 87 -10.30 -34.92 -60.05
CA LYS A 87 -11.33 -35.43 -59.14
C LYS A 87 -11.23 -34.70 -57.80
N LYS A 88 -12.33 -34.16 -57.28
CA LYS A 88 -12.35 -33.48 -55.97
C LYS A 88 -11.90 -34.41 -54.82
N SER A 89 -12.09 -35.72 -54.98
CA SER A 89 -11.64 -36.76 -54.04
C SER A 89 -10.14 -37.06 -54.11
N SER A 90 -9.39 -36.56 -55.11
CA SER A 90 -7.95 -36.81 -55.25
C SER A 90 -7.15 -36.34 -54.04
N SER A 91 -6.05 -37.05 -53.75
CA SER A 91 -5.14 -36.75 -52.66
C SER A 91 -4.24 -35.54 -52.97
N LYS A 92 -3.68 -34.88 -51.94
CA LYS A 92 -2.75 -33.75 -52.13
C LYS A 92 -1.56 -34.12 -53.05
N PRO A 93 -0.86 -35.26 -52.89
CA PRO A 93 0.23 -35.63 -53.80
C PRO A 93 -0.21 -35.79 -55.25
N GLN A 94 -1.40 -36.36 -55.50
CA GLN A 94 -1.95 -36.50 -56.85
C GLN A 94 -2.21 -35.15 -57.50
N LEU A 95 -2.85 -34.22 -56.77
CA LEU A 95 -3.12 -32.86 -57.28
C LEU A 95 -1.83 -32.06 -57.48
N HIS A 96 -0.83 -32.25 -56.62
CA HIS A 96 0.49 -31.64 -56.76
C HIS A 96 1.17 -32.08 -58.06
N LEU A 97 1.26 -33.39 -58.29
CA LEU A 97 1.88 -33.94 -59.51
C LEU A 97 1.15 -33.47 -60.77
N LEU A 98 -0.19 -33.47 -60.73
CA LEU A 98 -1.01 -33.02 -61.86
C LEU A 98 -0.77 -31.54 -62.20
N LEU A 99 -0.76 -30.66 -61.19
CA LEU A 99 -0.49 -29.24 -61.42
C LEU A 99 0.97 -29.01 -61.86
N GLN A 100 1.93 -29.72 -61.27
CA GLN A 100 3.34 -29.62 -61.66
C GLN A 100 3.55 -30.00 -63.13
N ASP A 101 2.93 -31.09 -63.58
CA ASP A 101 2.99 -31.54 -64.98
C ASP A 101 2.34 -30.53 -65.93
N ALA A 102 1.17 -29.98 -65.56
CA ALA A 102 0.52 -28.94 -66.34
C ALA A 102 1.35 -27.65 -66.46
N VAL A 103 2.04 -27.24 -65.39
CA VAL A 103 2.97 -26.11 -65.40
C VAL A 103 4.16 -26.40 -66.32
N ARG A 104 4.75 -27.60 -66.25
CA ARG A 104 5.85 -28.02 -67.14
C ARG A 104 5.45 -28.03 -68.62
N GLN A 105 4.20 -28.38 -68.92
CA GLN A 105 3.64 -28.37 -70.28
C GLN A 105 3.21 -26.97 -70.74
N GLY A 106 3.36 -25.94 -69.89
CA GLY A 106 2.94 -24.57 -70.22
C GLY A 106 1.43 -24.35 -70.27
N LYS A 107 0.62 -25.31 -69.78
CA LYS A 107 -0.84 -25.19 -69.74
C LYS A 107 -1.33 -24.07 -68.82
N CYS A 108 -0.51 -23.68 -67.84
CA CYS A 108 -0.80 -22.60 -66.91
C CYS A 108 -0.31 -21.22 -67.39
N ASN A 109 0.22 -21.10 -68.61
CA ASN A 109 0.77 -19.83 -69.11
C ASN A 109 -0.31 -18.84 -69.57
N ARG A 110 -1.51 -19.33 -69.90
CA ARG A 110 -2.65 -18.51 -70.32
C ARG A 110 -3.88 -18.95 -69.56
N LEU A 111 -4.72 -17.99 -69.18
CA LEU A 111 -6.01 -18.27 -68.56
C LEU A 111 -7.03 -18.61 -69.66
N PRO A 112 -7.86 -19.66 -69.50
CA PRO A 112 -8.93 -19.95 -70.45
C PRO A 112 -9.90 -18.76 -70.62
N LEU A 113 -10.40 -18.56 -71.84
CA LEU A 113 -11.31 -17.45 -72.17
C LEU A 113 -12.61 -17.52 -71.36
N SER A 114 -13.15 -18.72 -71.13
CA SER A 114 -14.31 -18.98 -70.27
C SER A 114 -14.15 -18.40 -68.87
N ILE A 115 -12.95 -18.53 -68.27
CA ILE A 115 -12.67 -18.02 -66.93
C ILE A 115 -12.50 -16.50 -66.95
N LEU A 116 -11.90 -15.94 -68.01
CA LEU A 116 -11.81 -14.49 -68.19
C LEU A 116 -13.20 -13.85 -68.34
N GLU A 117 -14.06 -14.43 -69.19
CA GLU A 117 -15.44 -13.98 -69.38
C GLU A 117 -16.24 -14.09 -68.07
N LEU A 118 -16.10 -15.21 -67.35
CA LEU A 118 -16.73 -15.39 -66.04
C LEU A 118 -16.28 -14.32 -65.04
N GLU A 119 -14.98 -14.05 -64.96
CA GLU A 119 -14.43 -13.01 -64.09
C GLU A 119 -14.99 -11.63 -64.47
N THR A 120 -15.03 -11.28 -65.76
CA THR A 120 -15.59 -10.01 -66.25
C THR A 120 -17.06 -9.86 -65.85
N ILE A 121 -17.88 -10.88 -66.07
CA ILE A 121 -19.31 -10.85 -65.72
C ILE A 121 -19.48 -10.75 -64.19
N MET A 122 -18.72 -11.54 -63.42
CA MET A 122 -18.80 -11.48 -61.96
C MET A 122 -18.35 -10.12 -61.42
N ARG A 123 -17.34 -9.49 -62.02
CA ARG A 123 -16.92 -8.13 -61.64
C ARG A 123 -18.01 -7.10 -61.93
N ALA A 124 -18.63 -7.16 -63.10
CA ALA A 124 -19.73 -6.26 -63.46
C ALA A 124 -20.92 -6.38 -62.50
N ASP A 125 -21.27 -7.61 -62.10
CA ASP A 125 -22.38 -7.85 -61.17
C ASP A 125 -22.04 -7.55 -59.70
N HIS A 126 -20.76 -7.66 -59.33
CA HIS A 126 -20.29 -7.38 -57.97
C HIS A 126 -20.08 -5.89 -57.70
N GLU A 127 -19.74 -5.11 -58.73
CA GLU A 127 -19.51 -3.67 -58.62
C GLU A 127 -20.65 -2.91 -57.92
N PRO A 128 -21.93 -3.01 -58.33
CA PRO A 128 -23.01 -2.30 -57.65
C PRO A 128 -23.22 -2.76 -56.20
N LEU A 129 -23.05 -4.06 -55.92
CA LEU A 129 -23.12 -4.59 -54.54
C LEU A 129 -22.00 -4.03 -53.67
N GLN A 130 -20.81 -3.89 -54.24
CA GLN A 130 -19.64 -3.35 -53.58
C GLN A 130 -19.81 -1.86 -53.29
N GLU A 131 -20.35 -1.07 -54.22
CA GLU A 131 -20.65 0.35 -54.01
C GLU A 131 -21.71 0.56 -52.92
N GLU A 132 -22.79 -0.21 -52.95
CA GLU A 132 -23.83 -0.16 -51.92
C GLU A 132 -23.26 -0.52 -50.53
N TRP A 133 -22.44 -1.57 -50.46
CA TRP A 133 -21.76 -1.93 -49.22
C TRP A 133 -20.79 -0.85 -48.73
N GLU A 134 -19.98 -0.26 -49.62
CA GLU A 134 -19.07 0.83 -49.28
C GLU A 134 -19.82 2.05 -48.72
N ALA A 135 -20.95 2.43 -49.33
CA ALA A 135 -21.82 3.49 -48.84
C ALA A 135 -22.40 3.17 -47.44
N ASN A 136 -22.94 1.96 -47.27
CA ASN A 136 -23.46 1.48 -46.00
C ASN A 136 -22.39 1.43 -44.91
N TYR A 137 -21.17 1.00 -45.26
CA TYR A 137 -20.03 0.96 -44.35
C TYR A 137 -19.59 2.35 -43.91
N ILE A 138 -19.55 3.33 -44.82
CA ILE A 138 -19.25 4.72 -44.51
C ILE A 138 -20.30 5.31 -43.56
N ALA A 139 -21.58 5.08 -43.84
CA ALA A 139 -22.69 5.53 -43.00
C ALA A 139 -22.62 4.92 -41.60
N TRP A 140 -22.41 3.60 -41.52
CA TRP A 140 -22.22 2.87 -40.28
C TRP A 140 -21.03 3.42 -39.47
N ARG A 141 -19.89 3.66 -40.12
CA ARG A 141 -18.68 4.19 -39.45
C ARG A 141 -18.92 5.59 -38.88
N LYS A 142 -19.67 6.44 -39.60
CA LYS A 142 -20.05 7.78 -39.15
C LYS A 142 -20.96 7.71 -37.92
N GLU A 143 -21.97 6.84 -37.95
CA GLU A 143 -22.90 6.65 -36.83
C GLU A 143 -22.21 6.02 -35.61
N LYS A 144 -21.36 5.01 -35.80
CA LYS A 144 -20.54 4.43 -34.73
C LYS A 144 -19.65 5.47 -34.06
N ARG A 145 -19.01 6.35 -34.84
CA ARG A 145 -18.24 7.48 -34.31
C ARG A 145 -19.13 8.42 -33.51
N ARG A 146 -20.30 8.78 -34.02
CA ARG A 146 -21.27 9.65 -33.33
C ARG A 146 -21.70 9.06 -31.98
N ARG A 147 -22.08 7.78 -31.93
CA ARG A 147 -22.45 7.10 -30.68
C ARG A 147 -21.29 7.02 -29.70
N ASN A 148 -20.09 6.73 -30.17
CA ASN A 148 -18.89 6.71 -29.31
C ASN A 148 -18.58 8.10 -28.73
N GLU A 149 -18.71 9.15 -29.54
CA GLU A 149 -18.51 10.53 -29.09
C GLU A 149 -19.59 10.96 -28.09
N GLU A 150 -20.84 10.62 -28.34
CA GLU A 150 -21.95 10.87 -27.42
C GLU A 150 -21.78 10.12 -26.10
N ALA A 151 -21.41 8.83 -26.15
CA ALA A 151 -21.11 8.02 -24.99
C ALA A 151 -19.93 8.60 -24.20
N PHE A 152 -18.88 9.05 -24.89
CA PHE A 152 -17.74 9.72 -24.26
C PHE A 152 -18.14 11.03 -23.58
N ARG A 153 -18.97 11.86 -24.24
CA ARG A 153 -19.51 13.10 -23.66
C ARG A 153 -20.37 12.81 -22.43
N LEU A 154 -21.21 11.78 -22.48
CA LEU A 154 -22.06 11.38 -21.36
C LEU A 154 -21.24 10.83 -20.19
N ALA A 155 -20.24 9.99 -20.46
CA ALA A 155 -19.31 9.48 -19.45
C ALA A 155 -18.58 10.64 -18.77
N ARG A 156 -18.05 11.58 -19.54
CA ARG A 156 -17.39 12.78 -19.02
C ARG A 156 -18.32 13.64 -18.17
N ARG A 157 -19.59 13.82 -18.58
CA ARG A 157 -20.60 14.52 -17.75
C ARG A 157 -20.86 13.78 -16.42
N ARG A 158 -20.94 12.45 -16.44
CA ARG A 158 -21.12 11.65 -15.22
C ARG A 158 -19.91 11.76 -14.29
N GLU A 159 -18.71 11.73 -14.83
CA GLU A 159 -17.47 11.96 -14.08
C GLU A 159 -17.42 13.38 -13.50
N ASP A 160 -17.82 14.39 -14.29
CA ASP A 160 -17.91 15.78 -13.84
C ASP A 160 -18.87 15.94 -12.65
N GLU A 161 -20.06 15.35 -12.75
CA GLU A 161 -21.05 15.38 -11.67
C GLU A 161 -20.58 14.57 -10.45
N ALA A 162 -19.99 13.39 -10.64
CA ALA A 162 -19.42 12.60 -9.56
C ALA A 162 -18.32 13.36 -8.82
N PHE A 163 -17.44 14.06 -9.55
CA PHE A 163 -16.38 14.87 -8.97
C PHE A 163 -16.93 16.05 -8.16
N LYS A 164 -18.00 16.70 -8.64
CA LYS A 164 -18.69 17.78 -7.90
C LYS A 164 -19.36 17.27 -6.62
N LEU A 165 -20.02 16.11 -6.69
CA LEU A 165 -20.77 15.50 -5.59
C LEU A 165 -19.87 14.83 -4.54
N ALA A 166 -18.60 14.54 -4.87
CA ALA A 166 -17.64 13.97 -3.94
C ALA A 166 -17.43 14.88 -2.71
N ARG A 167 -17.61 14.29 -1.52
CA ARG A 167 -17.65 14.97 -0.22
C ARG A 167 -16.26 15.21 0.37
N SER A 168 -15.27 14.41 -0.04
CA SER A 168 -13.92 14.47 0.51
C SER A 168 -12.84 14.68 -0.55
N ALA A 169 -11.71 15.26 -0.15
CA ALA A 169 -10.51 15.37 -0.99
C ALA A 169 -10.00 13.98 -1.46
N SER A 170 -10.17 12.96 -0.61
CA SER A 170 -9.83 11.57 -0.91
C SER A 170 -10.70 10.98 -2.03
N GLU A 171 -12.00 11.27 -2.04
CA GLU A 171 -12.90 10.84 -3.13
C GLU A 171 -12.58 11.56 -4.43
N ARG A 172 -12.33 12.87 -4.37
CA ARG A 172 -12.00 13.68 -5.57
C ARG A 172 -10.71 13.24 -6.23
N VAL A 173 -9.65 12.99 -5.45
CA VAL A 173 -8.39 12.45 -5.99
C VAL A 173 -8.55 11.04 -6.55
N ALA A 174 -9.44 10.23 -5.98
CA ALA A 174 -9.72 8.89 -6.50
C ALA A 174 -10.48 8.90 -7.83
N LEU A 175 -11.35 9.91 -8.06
CA LEU A 175 -12.09 10.09 -9.31
C LEU A 175 -11.24 10.66 -10.43
N ASP A 176 -10.58 11.80 -10.16
CA ASP A 176 -9.74 12.49 -11.15
C ASP A 176 -8.58 13.21 -10.42
N PRO A 177 -7.39 12.58 -10.34
CA PRO A 177 -6.24 13.16 -9.67
C PRO A 177 -5.73 14.45 -10.31
N GLU A 178 -5.86 14.59 -11.64
CA GLU A 178 -5.42 15.79 -12.35
C GLU A 178 -6.32 16.97 -12.02
N ARG A 179 -7.64 16.75 -12.10
CA ARG A 179 -8.61 17.79 -11.75
C ARG A 179 -8.59 18.10 -10.26
N PHE A 180 -8.31 17.12 -9.42
CA PHE A 180 -8.04 17.34 -8.00
C PHE A 180 -6.90 18.34 -7.82
N ILE A 181 -5.74 18.12 -8.47
CA ILE A 181 -4.61 19.05 -8.38
C ILE A 181 -5.00 20.44 -8.90
N ALA A 182 -5.68 20.50 -10.05
CA ALA A 182 -6.12 21.78 -10.62
C ALA A 182 -7.10 22.53 -9.72
N THR A 183 -8.00 21.82 -9.03
CA THR A 183 -9.02 22.42 -8.17
C THR A 183 -8.37 22.97 -6.89
N TYR A 184 -7.53 22.17 -6.23
CA TYR A 184 -7.01 22.47 -4.90
C TYR A 184 -5.70 23.26 -4.92
N PHE A 185 -4.86 23.14 -5.95
CA PHE A 185 -3.51 23.71 -5.90
C PHE A 185 -3.19 24.67 -7.03
N LEU A 186 -4.01 24.77 -8.08
CA LEU A 186 -3.73 25.61 -9.24
C LEU A 186 -4.77 26.70 -9.45
N THR A 187 -4.35 27.90 -9.83
CA THR A 187 -5.19 28.97 -10.38
C THR A 187 -4.63 29.37 -11.73
N ASN A 188 -5.45 29.32 -12.78
CA ASN A 188 -5.00 29.54 -14.17
C ASN A 188 -3.79 28.67 -14.57
N GLY A 189 -3.76 27.43 -14.08
CA GLY A 189 -2.69 26.47 -14.37
C GLY A 189 -1.37 26.71 -13.63
N LYS A 190 -1.26 27.78 -12.83
CA LYS A 190 -0.11 28.07 -11.98
C LYS A 190 -0.41 27.69 -10.54
N GLN A 191 0.62 27.29 -9.79
CA GLN A 191 0.47 26.95 -8.40
C GLN A 191 -0.01 28.17 -7.59
N ASP A 192 -1.04 27.96 -6.79
CA ASP A 192 -1.66 28.97 -5.94
C ASP A 192 -1.55 28.55 -4.47
N MET A 193 -0.61 29.16 -3.77
CA MET A 193 -0.34 28.88 -2.35
C MET A 193 -1.47 29.36 -1.42
N ALA A 194 -2.41 30.18 -1.91
CA ALA A 194 -3.53 30.67 -1.11
C ALA A 194 -4.68 29.66 -1.00
N LYS A 195 -4.77 28.67 -1.91
CA LYS A 195 -5.92 27.76 -2.00
C LYS A 195 -5.99 26.70 -0.90
N VAL A 196 -4.86 26.19 -0.43
CA VAL A 196 -4.81 25.13 0.59
C VAL A 196 -3.84 25.55 1.68
N ARG A 197 -4.40 26.12 2.76
CA ARG A 197 -3.65 26.52 3.96
C ARG A 197 -3.53 25.41 5.01
N LYS A 198 -4.32 24.32 4.87
CA LYS A 198 -4.35 23.18 5.79
C LYS A 198 -3.91 21.90 5.08
N PRO A 199 -3.14 21.01 5.73
CA PRO A 199 -2.77 19.73 5.14
C PRO A 199 -4.01 18.91 4.72
N LEU A 200 -3.97 18.35 3.51
CA LEU A 200 -5.01 17.45 3.01
C LEU A 200 -4.61 16.00 3.26
N VAL A 201 -5.41 15.29 4.06
CA VAL A 201 -5.22 13.86 4.29
C VAL A 201 -5.94 13.08 3.19
N LEU A 202 -5.17 12.38 2.36
CA LEU A 202 -5.69 11.55 1.28
C LEU A 202 -5.63 10.07 1.68
N ARG A 203 -6.79 9.44 1.81
CA ARG A 203 -6.92 8.01 2.12
C ARG A 203 -7.20 7.24 0.83
N LYS A 204 -6.62 6.04 0.72
CA LYS A 204 -6.87 5.08 -0.39
C LYS A 204 -6.58 5.62 -1.80
N VAL A 205 -5.54 6.44 -1.94
CA VAL A 205 -5.08 6.92 -3.26
C VAL A 205 -4.59 5.74 -4.09
N GLN A 206 -5.30 5.42 -5.17
CA GLN A 206 -4.85 4.41 -6.11
C GLN A 206 -3.59 4.90 -6.85
N ASN A 207 -2.62 4.01 -7.05
CA ASN A 207 -1.38 4.32 -7.77
C ASN A 207 -0.63 5.56 -7.21
N ALA A 208 -0.40 5.59 -5.89
CA ALA A 208 0.25 6.71 -5.18
C ALA A 208 1.54 7.24 -5.85
N ARG A 209 2.38 6.37 -6.44
CA ARG A 209 3.57 6.80 -7.20
C ARG A 209 3.23 7.71 -8.37
N LYS A 210 2.26 7.31 -9.20
CA LYS A 210 1.82 8.09 -10.36
C LYS A 210 1.20 9.42 -9.92
N PHE A 211 0.46 9.41 -8.81
CA PHE A 211 -0.07 10.63 -8.22
C PHE A 211 1.05 11.56 -7.73
N GLU A 212 2.06 11.02 -7.04
CA GLU A 212 3.22 11.77 -6.57
C GLU A 212 4.00 12.41 -7.73
N ASP A 213 4.25 11.67 -8.80
CA ASP A 213 4.93 12.20 -10.00
C ASP A 213 4.12 13.35 -10.64
N MET A 214 2.80 13.22 -10.65
CA MET A 214 1.89 14.25 -11.18
C MET A 214 1.89 15.51 -10.31
N VAL A 215 1.89 15.36 -8.99
CA VAL A 215 2.02 16.47 -8.04
C VAL A 215 3.37 17.15 -8.22
N LYS A 216 4.49 16.40 -8.25
CA LYS A 216 5.83 16.96 -8.49
C LYS A 216 5.91 17.76 -9.78
N LYS A 217 5.26 17.27 -10.85
CA LYS A 217 5.27 17.94 -12.15
C LYS A 217 4.44 19.22 -12.19
N ARG A 218 3.26 19.24 -11.55
CA ARG A 218 2.29 20.34 -11.68
C ARG A 218 2.29 21.31 -10.50
N ALA A 219 2.74 20.87 -9.32
CA ALA A 219 2.79 21.63 -8.08
C ALA A 219 4.05 21.22 -7.28
N PRO A 220 5.25 21.54 -7.77
CA PRO A 220 6.52 21.03 -7.26
C PRO A 220 6.84 21.43 -5.81
N SER A 221 6.21 22.47 -5.27
CA SER A 221 6.42 22.89 -3.88
C SER A 221 5.51 22.18 -2.86
N LEU A 222 4.75 21.17 -3.27
CA LEU A 222 3.96 20.31 -2.38
C LEU A 222 4.77 19.13 -1.87
N PHE A 223 4.79 18.95 -0.55
CA PHE A 223 5.37 17.78 0.11
C PHE A 223 4.31 16.69 0.30
N ILE A 224 4.62 15.45 -0.10
CA ILE A 224 3.74 14.28 0.10
C ILE A 224 4.39 13.34 1.10
N TRP A 225 3.66 13.01 2.16
CA TRP A 225 4.08 12.03 3.15
C TRP A 225 3.42 10.67 2.86
N HIS A 226 4.22 9.61 2.76
CA HIS A 226 3.74 8.25 2.51
C HIS A 226 4.09 7.34 3.68
N SER A 227 3.09 6.73 4.31
CA SER A 227 3.30 5.50 5.06
C SER A 227 3.18 4.32 4.07
N ARG A 228 4.28 3.61 3.79
CA ARG A 228 4.27 2.37 2.97
C ARG A 228 4.76 1.21 3.81
N THR A 229 3.83 0.35 4.18
CA THR A 229 4.10 -1.00 4.68
C THR A 229 3.17 -1.96 3.93
N THR A 230 3.71 -3.03 3.34
CA THR A 230 2.85 -4.07 2.72
C THR A 230 2.27 -4.95 3.84
N LYS A 231 1.07 -5.50 3.65
CA LYS A 231 0.43 -6.35 4.68
C LYS A 231 1.27 -7.58 5.07
N ASP A 232 2.03 -8.12 4.12
CA ASP A 232 2.90 -9.27 4.38
C ASP A 232 4.17 -8.84 5.14
N ASP A 233 4.73 -7.68 4.84
CA ASP A 233 5.84 -7.10 5.60
C ASP A 233 5.42 -6.71 7.03
N GLU A 234 4.22 -6.17 7.20
CA GLU A 234 3.65 -5.87 8.53
C GLU A 234 3.50 -7.13 9.36
N LYS A 235 2.98 -8.21 8.76
CA LYS A 235 2.82 -9.51 9.44
C LYS A 235 4.17 -10.09 9.83
N ALA A 236 5.17 -10.04 8.94
CA ALA A 236 6.51 -10.52 9.22
C ALA A 236 7.22 -9.68 10.30
N ASN A 237 7.12 -8.36 10.26
CA ASN A 237 7.69 -7.48 11.27
C ASN A 237 7.02 -7.65 12.63
N LYS A 238 5.69 -7.78 12.68
CA LYS A 238 4.96 -8.06 13.92
C LYS A 238 5.35 -9.41 14.52
N ALA A 239 5.58 -10.43 13.69
CA ALA A 239 6.06 -11.73 14.16
C ALA A 239 7.49 -11.65 14.74
N ARG A 240 8.40 -10.91 14.07
CA ARG A 240 9.76 -10.68 14.56
C ARG A 240 9.79 -9.94 15.90
N LEU A 241 9.01 -8.87 16.04
CA LEU A 241 8.91 -8.13 17.30
C LEU A 241 8.33 -8.96 18.44
N ARG A 242 7.34 -9.83 18.14
CA ARG A 242 6.83 -10.78 19.14
C ARG A 242 7.90 -11.76 19.60
N ALA A 243 8.66 -12.34 18.67
CA ALA A 243 9.73 -13.27 19.00
C ALA A 243 10.84 -12.60 19.82
N LEU A 244 11.22 -11.37 19.44
CA LEU A 244 12.18 -10.57 20.19
C LEU A 244 11.68 -10.24 21.60
N TRP A 245 10.40 -9.88 21.74
CA TRP A 245 9.79 -9.61 23.04
C TRP A 245 9.76 -10.85 23.94
N GLU A 246 9.40 -12.02 23.40
CA GLU A 246 9.44 -13.28 24.13
C GLU A 246 10.85 -13.57 24.67
N GLN A 247 11.87 -13.34 23.85
CA GLN A 247 13.27 -13.48 24.26
C GLN A 247 13.65 -12.52 25.40
N GLN A 248 13.16 -11.28 25.40
CA GLN A 248 13.44 -10.33 26.48
C GLN A 248 12.70 -10.69 27.78
N LEU A 249 11.47 -11.18 27.69
CA LEU A 249 10.74 -11.68 28.86
C LEU A 249 11.40 -12.90 29.48
N GLU A 250 12.02 -13.77 28.67
CA GLU A 250 12.76 -14.90 29.20
C GLU A 250 13.94 -14.44 30.08
N ARG A 251 14.65 -13.37 29.69
CA ARG A 251 15.70 -12.78 30.52
C ARG A 251 15.18 -12.22 31.85
N HIS A 252 13.98 -11.67 31.86
CA HIS A 252 13.33 -11.25 33.10
C HIS A 252 12.97 -12.46 33.98
N ARG A 253 12.43 -13.54 33.39
CA ARG A 253 12.16 -14.79 34.13
C ARG A 253 13.43 -15.40 34.73
N GLU A 254 14.52 -15.41 33.98
CA GLU A 254 15.84 -15.84 34.46
C GLU A 254 16.32 -14.97 35.62
N TYR A 255 16.18 -13.64 35.53
CA TYR A 255 16.50 -12.72 36.60
C TYR A 255 15.69 -13.00 37.88
N ILE A 256 14.37 -13.15 37.76
CA ILE A 256 13.50 -13.47 38.91
C ILE A 256 13.89 -14.83 39.52
N ALA A 257 14.17 -15.84 38.71
CA ALA A 257 14.60 -17.16 39.19
C ALA A 257 15.95 -17.08 39.94
N GLN A 258 16.89 -16.27 39.46
CA GLN A 258 18.18 -16.06 40.12
C GLN A 258 18.03 -15.28 41.43
N ALA A 259 17.20 -14.23 41.46
CA ALA A 259 16.90 -13.47 42.65
C ALA A 259 16.26 -14.34 43.75
N GLN A 260 15.42 -15.32 43.37
CA GLN A 260 14.81 -16.28 44.29
C GLN A 260 15.79 -17.35 44.82
N LEU A 261 16.84 -17.69 44.07
CA LEU A 261 17.87 -18.65 44.48
C LEU A 261 18.98 -18.02 45.35
N GLY A 262 19.13 -16.69 45.30
CA GLY A 262 20.19 -15.94 45.95
C GLY A 262 19.93 -15.50 47.40
N GLU A 263 18.78 -15.82 48.01
CA GLU A 263 18.51 -15.48 49.42
C GLU A 263 18.93 -16.61 50.38
N PRO A 264 20.07 -16.53 51.09
CA PRO A 264 20.27 -17.29 52.31
C PRO A 264 19.42 -16.66 53.43
N SER A 265 18.45 -17.42 53.93
CA SER A 265 17.84 -17.29 55.26
C SER A 265 17.77 -15.87 55.85
N ARG A 266 16.78 -15.07 55.44
CA ARG A 266 16.36 -13.89 56.21
C ARG A 266 15.88 -14.38 57.58
N GLY A 267 16.63 -14.07 58.64
CA GLY A 267 16.23 -14.35 60.02
C GLY A 267 14.87 -13.70 60.37
N PRO A 268 14.14 -14.23 61.37
CA PRO A 268 12.70 -13.99 61.54
C PRO A 268 12.31 -12.60 62.06
N ASN A 269 13.13 -11.55 61.87
CA ASN A 269 12.89 -10.27 62.53
C ASN A 269 13.38 -9.02 61.78
N LYS A 270 13.16 -8.96 60.46
CA LYS A 270 13.12 -7.67 59.74
C LYS A 270 11.74 -7.50 59.14
N GLN A 271 11.03 -6.45 59.57
CA GLN A 271 9.83 -5.99 58.89
C GLN A 271 10.13 -5.74 57.40
N PRO A 272 9.15 -5.89 56.50
CA PRO A 272 9.35 -5.53 55.10
C PRO A 272 9.81 -4.07 55.04
N GLU A 273 11.06 -3.87 54.65
CA GLU A 273 11.57 -2.56 54.24
C GLU A 273 10.68 -2.12 53.07
N GLY A 274 9.84 -1.12 53.32
CA GLY A 274 8.91 -0.58 52.32
C GLY A 274 9.63 0.01 51.12
N PHE A 275 8.84 0.45 50.15
CA PHE A 275 9.30 1.05 48.89
C PHE A 275 10.49 2.01 49.06
N SER A 276 11.54 1.78 48.26
CA SER A 276 12.75 2.60 48.21
C SER A 276 13.20 2.82 46.78
N LEU A 277 13.54 4.06 46.42
CA LEU A 277 14.07 4.43 45.10
C LEU A 277 15.34 3.63 44.75
N ASP A 278 16.14 3.25 45.74
CA ASP A 278 17.36 2.48 45.51
C ASP A 278 17.07 1.14 44.80
N ARG A 279 15.92 0.53 45.08
CA ARG A 279 15.51 -0.75 44.49
C ARG A 279 15.09 -0.63 43.03
N CYS A 280 14.73 0.58 42.60
CA CYS A 280 14.44 0.87 41.20
C CYS A 280 15.69 0.80 40.31
N LYS A 281 16.91 0.83 40.88
CA LYS A 281 18.17 0.75 40.11
C LYS A 281 18.30 -0.55 39.35
N GLY A 282 18.82 -0.46 38.13
CA GLY A 282 19.07 -1.61 37.28
C GLY A 282 18.67 -1.41 35.83
N SER A 283 18.81 -2.48 35.05
CA SER A 283 18.40 -2.53 33.65
C SER A 283 17.01 -3.11 33.49
N TYR A 284 16.20 -2.46 32.66
CA TYR A 284 14.85 -2.87 32.32
C TYR A 284 14.72 -3.05 30.82
N VAL A 285 13.97 -4.07 30.43
CA VAL A 285 13.43 -4.17 29.07
C VAL A 285 12.06 -3.51 29.07
N VAL A 286 11.84 -2.63 28.10
CA VAL A 286 10.63 -1.80 28.04
C VAL A 286 9.76 -2.24 26.87
N ARG A 287 8.45 -2.07 27.02
CA ARG A 287 7.48 -2.23 25.93
C ARG A 287 6.52 -1.05 25.92
N CYS A 288 6.46 -0.37 24.78
CA CYS A 288 5.52 0.71 24.48
C CYS A 288 4.74 0.31 23.23
N ALA A 289 3.41 0.12 23.34
CA ALA A 289 2.61 -0.40 22.23
C ALA A 289 2.40 0.65 21.14
N GLU A 290 2.25 1.90 21.54
CA GLU A 290 2.05 3.09 20.74
C GLU A 290 3.24 3.29 19.78
N ILE A 291 4.47 3.15 20.29
CA ILE A 291 5.68 3.23 19.46
C ILE A 291 5.85 1.94 18.64
N ALA A 292 5.67 0.77 19.26
CA ALA A 292 5.91 -0.50 18.61
C ALA A 292 4.95 -0.77 17.43
N ASP A 293 3.66 -0.43 17.54
CA ASP A 293 2.66 -0.71 16.51
C ASP A 293 2.63 0.34 15.38
N GLU A 294 2.86 1.62 15.68
CA GLU A 294 2.81 2.69 14.67
C GLU A 294 4.11 2.83 13.86
N TRP A 295 5.25 2.43 14.44
CA TRP A 295 6.58 2.67 13.85
C TRP A 295 7.33 1.38 13.47
N LEU A 296 6.60 0.28 13.29
CA LEU A 296 7.12 -1.07 12.96
C LEU A 296 8.21 -1.09 11.87
N SER A 297 8.07 -0.29 10.81
CA SER A 297 9.02 -0.26 9.69
C SER A 297 10.35 0.41 10.03
N PHE A 298 10.35 1.30 11.02
CA PHE A 298 11.52 2.10 11.39
C PHE A 298 12.41 1.37 12.40
N LEU A 299 11.80 0.58 13.28
CA LEU A 299 12.46 0.02 14.47
C LEU A 299 13.44 -1.13 14.18
N LYS A 300 13.44 -1.74 12.98
CA LYS A 300 14.40 -2.79 12.53
C LYS A 300 14.75 -3.90 13.57
N GLY A 301 13.84 -4.20 14.51
CA GLY A 301 14.12 -5.17 15.59
C GLY A 301 14.98 -4.64 16.74
N ARG A 302 14.98 -3.32 16.99
CA ARG A 302 15.51 -2.72 18.22
C ARG A 302 14.67 -3.15 19.42
N THR A 303 15.33 -3.40 20.55
CA THR A 303 14.71 -3.68 21.84
C THR A 303 14.65 -2.38 22.61
N PHE A 304 13.53 -2.07 23.25
CA PHE A 304 13.45 -0.88 24.09
C PHE A 304 14.04 -1.18 25.46
N THR A 305 14.83 -0.25 25.98
CA THR A 305 15.56 -0.43 27.24
C THR A 305 15.48 0.82 28.08
N MET A 306 15.61 0.63 29.38
CA MET A 306 15.78 1.71 30.34
C MET A 306 16.75 1.26 31.44
N ASP A 307 17.77 2.06 31.69
CA ASP A 307 18.83 1.78 32.64
C ASP A 307 18.82 2.86 33.73
N ILE A 308 18.38 2.50 34.94
CA ILE A 308 18.19 3.43 36.06
C ILE A 308 19.43 3.44 36.96
N TRP A 309 19.96 4.64 37.22
CA TRP A 309 21.11 4.95 38.06
C TRP A 309 20.73 5.83 39.25
N SER A 310 21.55 5.78 40.31
CA SER A 310 21.53 6.83 41.34
C SER A 310 22.24 8.05 40.80
N ARG A 311 21.64 9.23 40.97
CA ARG A 311 22.37 10.49 40.96
C ARG A 311 22.62 10.94 42.39
N ASP A 312 21.54 11.06 43.17
CA ASP A 312 21.53 11.50 44.57
C ASP A 312 20.60 10.61 45.42
N GLU A 313 20.46 10.89 46.73
CA GLU A 313 19.66 10.07 47.67
C GLU A 313 18.17 10.02 47.30
N ASN A 314 17.63 11.08 46.68
CA ASN A 314 16.21 11.22 46.37
C ASN A 314 15.90 11.35 44.87
N ILE A 315 16.92 11.29 44.01
CA ILE A 315 16.79 11.49 42.56
C ILE A 315 17.56 10.38 41.83
N LEU A 316 16.84 9.66 40.98
CA LEU A 316 17.44 8.71 40.05
C LEU A 316 17.49 9.33 38.65
N VAL A 317 18.42 8.85 37.84
CA VAL A 317 18.51 9.22 36.43
C VAL A 317 18.52 7.95 35.61
N ALA A 318 17.76 7.92 34.53
CA ALA A 318 17.67 6.76 33.65
C ALA A 318 18.06 7.10 32.23
N ALA A 319 18.89 6.25 31.61
CA ALA A 319 19.07 6.26 30.16
C ALA A 319 17.94 5.43 29.56
N PHE A 320 17.20 5.97 28.58
CA PHE A 320 16.14 5.22 27.89
C PHE A 320 16.37 5.20 26.38
N ASP A 321 16.03 4.08 25.75
CA ASP A 321 15.98 3.91 24.30
C ASP A 321 14.65 3.23 23.95
N PHE A 322 13.70 3.98 23.42
CA PHE A 322 12.41 3.46 22.92
C PHE A 322 12.43 3.30 21.39
N GLY A 323 13.63 3.25 20.79
CA GLY A 323 13.90 3.01 19.38
C GLY A 323 13.65 4.22 18.47
N LEU A 324 12.55 4.95 18.66
CA LEU A 324 12.25 6.22 17.97
C LEU A 324 12.85 7.43 18.71
N ILE A 325 12.87 7.35 20.04
CA ILE A 325 13.32 8.39 20.96
C ILE A 325 14.27 7.72 21.93
N GLU A 326 15.43 8.33 22.12
CA GLU A 326 16.41 7.95 23.13
C GLU A 326 16.79 9.20 23.93
N GLY A 327 17.21 9.04 25.19
CA GLY A 327 17.56 10.17 26.03
C GLY A 327 17.72 9.83 27.51
N THR A 328 17.55 10.88 28.32
CA THR A 328 17.74 10.84 29.76
C THR A 328 16.44 11.20 30.48
N MET A 329 16.05 10.40 31.46
CA MET A 329 14.91 10.64 32.36
C MET A 329 15.42 10.95 33.76
N ILE A 330 14.84 11.95 34.42
CA ILE A 330 15.02 12.20 35.85
C ILE A 330 13.80 11.64 36.58
N LEU A 331 14.02 10.90 37.67
CA LEU A 331 13.00 10.21 38.44
C LEU A 331 13.04 10.67 39.91
N GLY A 332 11.87 10.91 40.52
CA GLY A 332 11.76 11.35 41.92
C GLY A 332 10.43 10.96 42.56
N MET A 333 10.40 10.92 43.91
CA MET A 333 9.19 10.53 44.66
C MET A 333 8.07 11.57 44.61
N THR A 334 8.39 12.83 44.35
CA THR A 334 7.42 13.93 44.27
C THR A 334 7.75 14.80 43.07
N GLU A 335 6.72 15.30 42.40
CA GLU A 335 6.87 16.20 41.25
C GLU A 335 7.66 17.48 41.59
N ASP A 336 7.55 17.95 42.83
CA ASP A 336 8.31 19.12 43.32
C ASP A 336 9.83 18.93 43.31
N LEU A 337 10.31 17.68 43.37
CA LEU A 337 11.75 17.37 43.30
C LEU A 337 12.29 17.40 41.86
N LEU A 338 11.41 17.58 40.87
CA LEU A 338 11.74 17.62 39.44
C LEU A 338 11.68 19.06 38.87
N LYS A 339 11.41 20.06 39.69
CA LYS A 339 11.29 21.49 39.32
C LYS A 339 12.65 22.19 39.36
N ASP A 340 13.49 21.96 38.35
CA ASP A 340 14.76 22.70 38.17
C ASP A 340 14.80 23.56 36.89
N ASP A 341 13.65 23.91 36.31
CA ASP A 341 13.57 24.89 35.21
C ASP A 341 12.81 26.16 35.65
N PRO A 342 13.36 27.38 35.47
CA PRO A 342 12.68 28.66 35.75
C PRO A 342 11.53 29.02 34.79
N TYR A 343 11.15 28.16 33.83
CA TYR A 343 9.98 28.39 32.97
C TYR A 343 8.72 27.69 33.47
N GLU A 344 7.83 28.52 34.03
CA GLU A 344 6.38 28.35 34.29
C GLU A 344 5.88 27.07 34.98
N SER A 345 5.16 27.28 36.09
CA SER A 345 4.56 26.23 36.93
C SER A 345 3.52 25.39 36.18
N ASP A 346 3.66 24.07 36.23
CA ASP A 346 2.77 23.06 35.61
C ASP A 346 1.31 23.03 36.13
N GLN A 347 0.88 23.97 36.99
CA GLN A 347 -0.50 24.01 37.50
C GLN A 347 -1.57 24.28 36.42
N ASP A 348 -1.18 24.75 35.22
CA ASP A 348 -2.11 25.11 34.15
C ASP A 348 -2.32 24.03 33.06
N LEU A 349 -1.54 22.94 33.04
CA LEU A 349 -1.67 21.90 32.01
C LEU A 349 -2.69 20.81 32.37
N GLU A 350 -2.83 20.42 33.65
CA GLU A 350 -3.90 19.51 34.09
C GLU A 350 -5.29 20.15 33.98
N ALA A 351 -5.42 21.45 34.30
CA ALA A 351 -6.70 22.17 34.26
C ALA A 351 -7.25 22.40 32.83
N ARG A 352 -6.41 22.30 31.79
CA ARG A 352 -6.81 22.55 30.39
C ARG A 352 -7.43 21.35 29.66
N PHE A 353 -7.45 20.15 30.25
CA PHE A 353 -7.96 18.94 29.60
C PHE A 353 -9.00 18.16 30.43
N SER A 354 -9.55 18.76 31.49
CA SER A 354 -10.54 18.15 32.39
C SER A 354 -11.99 18.22 31.88
N ASP A 355 -12.26 17.87 30.61
CA ASP A 355 -13.64 17.86 30.08
C ASP A 355 -13.93 16.70 29.11
N GLU A 356 -13.33 15.53 29.35
CA GLU A 356 -13.87 14.26 28.84
C GLU A 356 -13.84 13.24 29.99
N GLU A 357 -15.01 12.81 30.47
CA GLU A 357 -15.17 11.70 31.42
C GLU A 357 -14.64 10.41 30.76
N GLU A 358 -13.33 10.15 30.86
CA GLU A 358 -12.77 8.82 30.61
C GLU A 358 -13.19 7.90 31.78
N GLU A 359 -13.97 6.85 31.48
CA GLU A 359 -14.24 5.78 32.44
C GLU A 359 -12.89 5.23 32.94
N GLU A 360 -12.58 5.43 34.23
CA GLU A 360 -11.38 4.90 34.89
C GLU A 360 -11.43 3.36 34.87
N ILE A 361 -10.84 2.76 33.84
CA ILE A 361 -10.65 1.31 33.73
C ILE A 361 -9.54 0.94 34.73
N SER A 362 -9.77 -0.04 35.61
CA SER A 362 -8.73 -0.43 36.56
C SER A 362 -7.53 -1.05 35.82
N LEU A 363 -6.31 -0.75 36.28
CA LEU A 363 -5.05 -1.31 35.76
C LEU A 363 -5.10 -2.85 35.63
N GLU A 364 -5.78 -3.55 36.55
CA GLU A 364 -6.00 -4.99 36.47
C GLU A 364 -6.85 -5.41 35.26
N GLU A 365 -7.87 -4.63 34.91
CA GLU A 365 -8.77 -4.92 33.79
C GLU A 365 -8.11 -4.66 32.43
N GLU A 366 -7.22 -3.66 32.38
CA GLU A 366 -6.40 -3.35 31.21
C GLU A 366 -5.25 -4.37 31.01
N MET A 367 -4.60 -4.78 32.09
CA MET A 367 -3.63 -5.86 32.09
C MET A 367 -4.26 -7.24 31.79
N ARG A 368 -5.48 -7.53 32.27
CA ARG A 368 -6.21 -8.75 31.92
C ARG A 368 -6.54 -8.77 30.42
N ARG A 369 -6.96 -7.62 29.87
CA ARG A 369 -7.13 -7.46 28.40
C ARG A 369 -5.83 -7.72 27.65
N PHE A 370 -4.69 -7.34 28.22
CA PHE A 370 -3.36 -7.58 27.66
C PHE A 370 -2.91 -9.05 27.73
N GLN A 371 -3.08 -9.75 28.86
CA GLN A 371 -2.77 -11.19 28.99
C GLN A 371 -3.70 -12.08 28.11
N GLU A 372 -4.98 -11.72 27.98
CA GLU A 372 -5.91 -12.37 27.05
C GLU A 372 -5.47 -12.21 25.59
N TRP A 373 -4.90 -11.05 25.24
CA TRP A 373 -4.38 -10.78 23.90
C TRP A 373 -3.10 -11.56 23.59
N VAL A 374 -2.21 -11.74 24.58
CA VAL A 374 -0.96 -12.52 24.45
C VAL A 374 -1.23 -14.03 24.36
N SER A 375 -2.23 -14.55 25.07
CA SER A 375 -2.55 -16.00 25.09
C SER A 375 -3.35 -16.51 23.88
N GLY A 376 -3.75 -15.65 22.94
CA GLY A 376 -4.42 -16.05 21.70
C GLY A 376 -5.82 -16.67 21.86
N ARG A 377 -6.44 -16.60 23.04
CA ARG A 377 -7.80 -17.11 23.26
C ARG A 377 -8.84 -16.20 22.58
N LYS A 378 -9.48 -16.73 21.52
CA LYS A 378 -10.66 -16.09 20.89
C LYS A 378 -11.80 -15.98 21.91
N ARG A 379 -12.33 -14.76 22.08
CA ARG A 379 -13.52 -14.51 22.90
C ARG A 379 -14.73 -15.27 22.38
N LYS A 380 -15.41 -15.99 23.27
CA LYS A 380 -16.83 -16.35 23.11
C LYS A 380 -17.65 -15.08 23.37
N ARG A 381 -18.60 -14.75 22.50
CA ARG A 381 -19.51 -13.60 22.68
C ARG A 381 -20.16 -13.70 24.07
N ARG A 382 -20.04 -12.62 24.85
CA ARG A 382 -20.71 -12.44 26.14
C ARG A 382 -21.97 -11.61 25.90
N ASP A 383 -23.09 -12.03 26.51
CA ASP A 383 -24.38 -11.40 26.34
C ASP A 383 -24.41 -10.00 26.97
N GLU A 384 -24.96 -9.03 26.24
CA GLU A 384 -25.07 -7.61 26.62
C GLU A 384 -25.86 -7.41 27.94
N ALA A 385 -26.71 -8.37 28.31
CA ALA A 385 -27.45 -8.35 29.57
C ALA A 385 -26.57 -8.53 30.83
N GLU A 386 -25.44 -9.25 30.73
CA GLU A 386 -24.51 -9.42 31.87
C GLU A 386 -23.68 -8.15 32.14
N LEU A 387 -23.49 -7.34 31.09
CA LEU A 387 -22.74 -6.07 31.17
C LEU A 387 -23.58 -4.97 31.82
N GLU A 388 -24.88 -4.92 31.52
CA GLU A 388 -25.82 -3.96 32.08
C GLU A 388 -26.07 -4.20 33.59
N ALA A 389 -26.16 -5.46 34.00
CA ALA A 389 -26.32 -5.83 35.41
C ALA A 389 -25.11 -5.45 36.28
N LYS A 390 -23.90 -5.52 35.72
CA LYS A 390 -22.65 -5.11 36.41
C LYS A 390 -22.50 -3.59 36.49
N ARG A 391 -23.00 -2.85 35.50
CA ARG A 391 -23.05 -1.37 35.52
C ARG A 391 -23.95 -0.85 36.64
N GLN A 392 -25.10 -1.49 36.87
CA GLN A 392 -26.02 -1.11 37.95
C GLN A 392 -25.47 -1.43 39.35
N ALA A 393 -24.70 -2.50 39.49
CA ALA A 393 -24.05 -2.85 40.78
C ALA A 393 -22.90 -1.91 41.17
N LYS A 394 -22.19 -1.32 40.19
CA LYS A 394 -21.04 -0.42 40.44
C LYS A 394 -21.48 1.01 40.80
N ALA A 395 -22.68 1.43 40.37
CA ALA A 395 -23.24 2.75 40.69
C ALA A 395 -23.62 2.92 42.17
N MET A 396 -23.79 1.83 42.94
CA MET A 396 -24.17 1.89 44.36
C MET A 396 -22.99 1.83 45.35
N ARG A 397 -21.73 1.77 44.89
CA ARG A 397 -20.53 1.65 45.75
C ARG A 397 -19.67 2.92 45.86
N ARG A 398 -20.20 4.10 45.56
CA ARG A 398 -19.49 5.38 45.82
C ARG A 398 -19.77 5.88 47.24
N ALA A 399 -19.14 5.25 48.22
CA ALA A 399 -18.96 5.80 49.56
C ALA A 399 -17.62 5.32 50.13
N ALA A 400 -16.63 6.23 50.12
CA ALA A 400 -15.35 6.16 50.82
C ALA A 400 -14.59 4.80 50.74
N GLU A 401 -13.92 4.55 49.62
CA GLU A 401 -12.86 3.53 49.54
C GLU A 401 -11.47 4.18 49.70
N PRO A 402 -10.53 3.56 50.43
CA PRO A 402 -9.17 4.07 50.62
C PRO A 402 -8.38 4.11 49.30
N VAL A 403 -7.42 5.03 49.23
CA VAL A 403 -6.48 5.19 48.10
C VAL A 403 -5.89 3.81 47.73
N PRO A 404 -5.98 3.37 46.47
CA PRO A 404 -5.48 2.07 46.06
C PRO A 404 -3.99 1.86 46.40
N GLU A 405 -3.64 0.68 46.94
CA GLU A 405 -2.27 0.34 47.42
C GLU A 405 -1.15 0.57 46.39
N PHE A 406 -1.45 0.53 45.08
CA PHE A 406 -0.46 0.73 44.02
C PHE A 406 0.04 2.18 43.89
N LEU A 407 -0.71 3.17 44.38
CA LEU A 407 -0.25 4.58 44.40
C LEU A 407 0.89 4.83 45.40
N GLN A 408 1.20 3.85 46.26
CA GLN A 408 2.30 3.93 47.23
C GLN A 408 3.68 3.78 46.60
N HIS A 409 3.76 3.25 45.36
CA HIS A 409 5.02 2.96 44.66
C HIS A 409 5.21 3.83 43.41
N ARG A 410 4.58 5.02 43.40
CA ARG A 410 4.65 5.96 42.28
C ARG A 410 5.95 6.75 42.30
N VAL A 411 6.60 6.82 41.15
CA VAL A 411 7.79 7.64 40.89
C VAL A 411 7.50 8.58 39.73
N TYR A 412 7.59 9.88 39.95
CA TYR A 412 7.40 10.88 38.91
C TYR A 412 8.63 10.95 38.01
N LEU A 413 8.42 11.28 36.73
CA LEU A 413 9.49 11.38 35.74
C LEU A 413 9.42 12.68 34.94
N ARG A 414 10.59 13.18 34.55
CA ARG A 414 10.79 14.16 33.46
C ARG A 414 11.72 13.56 32.43
N ALA A 415 11.23 13.33 31.23
CA ALA A 415 11.95 12.71 30.15
C ALA A 415 12.43 13.75 29.14
N HIS A 416 13.74 13.76 28.89
CA HIS A 416 14.33 14.57 27.84
C HIS A 416 14.96 13.65 26.79
N GLY A 417 14.62 13.85 25.53
CA GLY A 417 15.08 12.94 24.48
C GLY A 417 15.31 13.61 23.14
N HIS A 418 15.91 12.84 22.24
CA HIS A 418 16.06 13.23 20.85
C HIS A 418 15.59 12.12 19.93
N ARG A 419 15.13 12.55 18.75
CA ARG A 419 14.63 11.65 17.73
C ARG A 419 15.79 10.98 17.01
N THR A 420 15.83 9.66 17.02
CA THR A 420 16.96 8.86 16.50
C THR A 420 17.18 9.01 14.99
N ASP A 421 16.20 9.49 14.22
CA ASP A 421 16.26 9.59 12.76
C ASP A 421 16.76 10.94 12.24
N LYS A 422 16.57 12.02 13.01
CA LYS A 422 16.84 13.40 12.60
C LYS A 422 17.66 14.21 13.61
N GLY A 423 17.96 13.65 14.78
CA GLY A 423 18.69 14.35 15.84
C GLY A 423 17.96 15.58 16.39
N GLN A 424 16.65 15.65 16.23
CA GLN A 424 15.84 16.74 16.80
C GLN A 424 15.66 16.48 18.30
N VAL A 425 15.93 17.49 19.11
CA VAL A 425 15.88 17.43 20.58
C VAL A 425 14.52 17.99 21.07
N THR A 426 13.96 17.43 22.14
CA THR A 426 12.78 17.98 22.83
C THR A 426 13.14 19.31 23.49
N TYR A 427 12.34 20.36 23.29
CA TYR A 427 12.61 21.66 23.90
C TYR A 427 12.18 21.71 25.37
N GLU A 428 11.06 21.06 25.69
CA GLU A 428 10.53 20.92 27.05
C GLU A 428 10.55 19.43 27.43
N PRO A 429 10.92 19.09 28.68
CA PRO A 429 10.93 17.70 29.13
C PRO A 429 9.51 17.16 29.33
N ASP A 430 9.26 15.98 28.79
CA ASP A 430 7.96 15.31 28.86
C ASP A 430 7.71 14.80 30.30
N ALA A 431 6.57 15.16 30.89
CA ALA A 431 6.20 14.76 32.25
C ALA A 431 5.44 13.42 32.29
N GLY A 432 5.62 12.68 33.38
CA GLY A 432 4.92 11.41 33.59
C GLY A 432 5.16 10.79 34.96
N HIS A 433 4.83 9.50 35.07
CA HIS A 433 5.14 8.69 36.25
C HIS A 433 5.35 7.20 35.91
N LEU A 434 5.98 6.49 36.83
CA LEU A 434 6.13 5.03 36.88
C LEU A 434 5.40 4.52 38.13
N ASP A 435 4.50 3.57 37.94
CA ASP A 435 3.83 2.86 39.03
C ASP A 435 4.43 1.45 39.14
N PHE A 436 5.27 1.24 40.16
CA PHE A 436 5.84 -0.08 40.44
C PHE A 436 4.79 -0.98 41.11
N ARG A 437 4.81 -2.27 40.79
CA ARG A 437 3.80 -3.21 41.30
C ARG A 437 4.07 -3.69 42.72
N THR A 438 5.33 -3.70 43.11
CA THR A 438 5.86 -4.38 44.28
C THR A 438 7.08 -3.64 44.81
N ASP A 439 7.37 -3.81 46.11
CA ASP A 439 8.51 -3.19 46.81
C ASP A 439 9.90 -3.63 46.29
N ASP A 440 9.98 -4.67 45.46
CA ASP A 440 11.20 -5.15 44.82
C ASP A 440 11.50 -4.44 43.49
N CYS A 441 10.58 -3.58 43.02
CA CYS A 441 10.68 -2.77 41.82
C CYS A 441 11.01 -3.55 40.54
N VAL A 442 10.62 -4.83 40.46
CA VAL A 442 10.96 -5.68 39.31
C VAL A 442 10.09 -5.46 38.08
N GLU A 443 8.91 -4.87 38.26
CA GLU A 443 7.95 -4.54 37.20
C GLU A 443 7.27 -3.19 37.46
N PHE A 444 7.06 -2.42 36.40
CA PHE A 444 6.31 -1.17 36.48
C PHE A 444 5.43 -0.91 35.25
N ALA A 445 4.41 -0.07 35.43
CA ALA A 445 3.65 0.59 34.37
C ALA A 445 4.00 2.09 34.38
N GLY A 446 4.53 2.58 33.27
CA GLY A 446 4.87 3.98 33.07
C GLY A 446 3.84 4.69 32.18
N ARG A 447 3.59 5.96 32.48
CA ARG A 447 2.74 6.85 31.68
C ARG A 447 3.47 8.17 31.45
N VAL A 448 3.57 8.58 30.19
CA VAL A 448 4.00 9.93 29.81
C VAL A 448 2.76 10.70 29.32
N TYR A 449 2.45 11.84 29.93
CA TYR A 449 1.22 12.57 29.65
C TYR A 449 1.20 13.15 28.24
N LEU A 450 2.35 13.65 27.80
CA LEU A 450 2.59 14.07 26.43
C LEU A 450 4.00 13.61 26.07
N MET A 451 4.11 12.55 25.28
CA MET A 451 5.41 12.11 24.79
C MET A 451 5.65 12.76 23.43
N THR A 452 6.60 13.68 23.37
CA THR A 452 6.90 14.46 22.19
C THR A 452 7.18 13.54 21.00
N TRP A 453 6.53 13.80 19.86
CA TRP A 453 6.53 12.99 18.63
C TRP A 453 5.75 11.65 18.64
N VAL A 454 5.25 11.19 19.80
CA VAL A 454 4.43 9.96 19.89
C VAL A 454 2.95 10.31 20.06
N GLY A 455 2.59 11.02 21.15
CA GLY A 455 1.18 11.31 21.42
C GLY A 455 0.89 11.67 22.87
N LYS A 456 -0.40 11.73 23.20
CA LYS A 456 -0.89 11.98 24.57
C LYS A 456 -1.09 10.66 25.30
N ASN A 457 -0.88 10.66 26.62
CA ASN A 457 -1.13 9.54 27.53
C ASN A 457 -0.49 8.23 27.06
N VAL A 458 0.80 8.28 26.74
CA VAL A 458 1.54 7.13 26.20
C VAL A 458 1.92 6.19 27.36
N TRP A 459 1.46 4.95 27.27
CA TRP A 459 1.77 3.92 28.25
C TRP A 459 2.97 3.07 27.83
N PHE A 460 3.78 2.68 28.82
CA PHE A 460 4.86 1.74 28.62
C PHE A 460 5.03 0.85 29.85
N TYR A 461 5.66 -0.31 29.68
CA TYR A 461 5.83 -1.30 30.74
C TYR A 461 7.28 -1.71 30.80
N GLY A 462 7.86 -1.75 32.00
CA GLY A 462 9.23 -2.19 32.20
C GLY A 462 9.33 -3.44 33.05
N TYR A 463 10.30 -4.29 32.70
CA TYR A 463 10.60 -5.55 33.38
C TYR A 463 12.09 -5.61 33.67
N LYS A 464 12.46 -5.78 34.93
CA LYS A 464 13.85 -5.76 35.39
C LYS A 464 14.59 -7.01 34.91
N VAL A 465 15.77 -6.83 34.34
CA VAL A 465 16.62 -7.92 33.81
C VAL A 465 18.02 -7.94 34.43
N SER A 466 18.36 -6.95 35.25
CA SER A 466 19.60 -6.87 36.01
C SER A 466 19.50 -5.79 37.08
N ASP A 467 20.15 -5.98 38.24
CA ASP A 467 20.33 -4.94 39.26
C ASP A 467 21.44 -3.93 38.89
N THR A 468 22.28 -4.27 37.91
CA THR A 468 23.35 -3.39 37.45
C THR A 468 22.94 -2.73 36.13
N PRO A 469 22.74 -1.40 36.11
CA PRO A 469 22.44 -0.69 34.87
C PRO A 469 23.62 -0.77 33.90
N ARG A 470 23.30 -0.84 32.59
CA ARG A 470 24.29 -1.11 31.52
C ARG A 470 24.74 0.15 30.79
N VAL A 471 23.83 1.11 30.66
CA VAL A 471 24.03 2.34 29.89
C VAL A 471 23.97 3.50 30.86
N GLU A 472 25.07 4.22 31.00
CA GLU A 472 25.14 5.45 31.78
C GLU A 472 24.38 6.57 31.06
N PRO A 473 23.49 7.31 31.75
CA PRO A 473 22.73 8.41 31.14
C PRO A 473 23.66 9.53 30.71
N GLU A 474 23.38 10.14 29.55
CA GLU A 474 24.06 11.37 29.15
C GLU A 474 23.72 12.48 30.15
N ASP A 475 24.71 13.31 30.47
CA ASP A 475 24.53 14.46 31.37
C ASP A 475 23.45 15.38 30.81
N TYR A 476 22.44 15.63 31.63
CA TYR A 476 21.23 16.38 31.29
C TYR A 476 21.57 17.77 30.70
N ASP A 477 22.63 18.42 31.19
CA ASP A 477 23.11 19.72 30.70
C ASP A 477 23.86 19.66 29.37
N THR A 478 24.45 18.51 29.03
CA THR A 478 25.18 18.34 27.77
C THR A 478 24.25 18.11 26.57
N LEU A 479 23.06 17.56 26.80
CA LEU A 479 22.00 17.44 25.78
C LEU A 479 21.55 18.83 25.28
N PHE A 480 21.46 19.82 26.18
CA PHE A 480 21.16 21.22 25.81
C PHE A 480 22.30 21.89 25.01
N LYS A 481 23.57 21.61 25.31
CA LYS A 481 24.72 22.26 24.63
C LYS A 481 24.94 21.77 23.21
N ARG A 482 24.58 20.53 22.89
CA ARG A 482 24.70 19.93 21.54
C ARG A 482 23.75 20.54 20.51
N SER A 483 22.64 21.14 20.94
CA SER A 483 21.66 21.77 20.04
C SER A 483 22.10 23.14 19.49
N GLY A 484 23.29 23.64 19.87
CA GLY A 484 23.87 24.89 19.35
C GLY A 484 23.32 26.16 19.99
N LEU A 485 22.54 26.07 21.07
CA LEU A 485 22.12 27.25 21.83
C LEU A 485 23.17 27.65 22.86
N LYS A 486 23.73 28.86 22.70
CA LYS A 486 24.52 29.51 23.74
C LYS A 486 23.60 29.89 24.90
N HIS A 487 24.05 29.62 26.13
CA HIS A 487 23.58 30.31 27.32
C HIS A 487 23.53 31.83 27.05
N ILE A 488 22.34 32.42 26.98
CA ILE A 488 22.22 33.84 27.30
C ILE A 488 22.15 33.86 28.83
N LYS A 489 23.32 34.03 29.47
CA LYS A 489 23.33 34.51 30.85
C LYS A 489 22.65 35.87 30.83
N SER A 490 21.46 35.97 31.42
CA SER A 490 20.91 37.25 31.81
C SER A 490 21.77 37.79 32.95
N ASP A 491 22.78 38.59 32.60
CA ASP A 491 23.41 39.48 33.57
C ASP A 491 22.36 40.53 33.97
N VAL A 492 21.56 40.19 34.98
CA VAL A 492 20.83 41.18 35.77
C VAL A 492 21.88 41.86 36.65
N LYS A 493 22.50 42.91 36.12
CA LYS A 493 23.11 43.93 36.96
C LYS A 493 21.99 44.77 37.54
N ASN A 494 21.72 44.55 38.83
CA ASN A 494 21.04 45.51 39.69
C ASN A 494 21.79 46.85 39.68
N LEU A 495 21.01 47.93 39.60
CA LEU A 495 21.26 49.33 40.04
C LEU A 495 22.71 49.86 40.01
#